data_AF-A0A067NFE0-F1
#
_entry.id   AF-A0A067NFE0-F1
#
_cell.length_a   1.000
_cell.length_b   1.000
_cell.length_c   1.000
_cell.angle_alpha   90.00
_cell.angle_beta   90.00
_cell.angle_gamma   90.00
#
_symmetry.space_group_name_H-M   'P 1'
#
loop_
_entity.id
_entity.type
_entity.pdbx_description
1 polymer ?
#
loop_
_entity_poly.entity_id
_entity_poly.type
_entity_poly.pdbx_seq_one_letter_code
_entity_poly.pdbx_strand_id
1 'polypeptide(L)' 'FDDEDADIILRSSDGVDFYVYKLILTLASPIFRDMFLLPDSASNAREGDKALVDMHENSDVLDTLL' A
#
# COMPACT_ATOMS: atom_id res chain seq x y z
N PHE A 1 0.91 11.08 -2.67
CA PHE A 1 0.56 9.85 -1.95
C PHE A 1 0.64 10.11 -0.45
N ASP A 2 0.10 11.26 -0.02
CA ASP A 2 0.21 11.79 1.35
C ASP A 2 -1.14 12.38 1.74
N ASP A 3 -2.18 11.56 1.61
CA ASP A 3 -3.54 11.95 1.92
C ASP A 3 -3.95 11.35 3.26
N GLU A 4 -4.36 12.20 4.19
CA GLU A 4 -4.85 11.79 5.52
C GLU A 4 -6.13 10.96 5.43
N ASP A 5 -6.84 10.98 4.31
CA ASP A 5 -8.05 10.17 4.08
C ASP A 5 -7.76 8.82 3.41
N ALA A 6 -6.50 8.52 3.07
CA ALA A 6 -6.08 7.23 2.49
C ALA A 6 -6.53 6.02 3.33
N ASP A 7 -6.91 4.91 2.70
CA ASP A 7 -7.38 3.72 3.42
C ASP A 7 -6.28 2.66 3.61
N ILE A 8 -5.11 2.84 3.00
CA ILE A 8 -3.97 1.94 3.09
C ILE A 8 -2.63 2.69 3.06
N ILE A 9 -1.66 2.16 3.79
CA ILE A 9 -0.26 2.59 3.82
C ILE A 9 0.58 1.48 3.19
N LEU A 10 1.33 1.79 2.14
CA LEU A 10 2.38 0.93 1.61
C LEU A 10 3.71 1.40 2.20
N ARG A 11 4.37 0.55 3.00
CA ARG A 11 5.69 0.86 3.56
C ARG A 11 6.76 0.24 2.68
N SER A 12 7.65 1.05 2.12
CA SER A 12 8.78 0.57 1.33
C SER A 12 9.81 -0.18 2.20
N SER A 13 10.70 -0.95 1.57
CA SER A 13 11.75 -1.69 2.26
C SER A 13 12.79 -0.80 2.96
N ASP A 14 12.92 0.46 2.53
CA ASP A 14 13.72 1.52 3.15
C ASP A 14 12.95 2.38 4.16
N GLY A 15 11.69 2.01 4.46
CA GLY A 15 10.90 2.56 5.57
C GLY A 15 10.14 3.85 5.24
N VAL A 16 9.91 4.16 3.96
CA VAL A 16 9.10 5.29 3.52
C VAL A 16 7.65 4.83 3.39
N ASP A 17 6.74 5.62 3.96
CA ASP A 17 5.31 5.32 3.97
C ASP A 17 4.58 6.07 2.85
N PHE A 18 3.80 5.35 2.05
CA PHE A 18 2.97 5.88 0.98
C PHE A 18 1.50 5.72 1.34
N TYR A 19 0.81 6.84 1.54
CA TYR A 19 -0.62 6.91 1.86
C TYR A 19 -1.42 6.94 0.56
N VAL A 20 -2.08 5.83 0.26
CA VAL A 20 -2.76 5.60 -1.02
C VAL A 20 -4.15 5.02 -0.83
N TYR A 21 -4.95 5.06 -1.89
CA TYR A 21 -6.28 4.46 -1.89
C TYR A 21 -6.26 3.08 -2.54
N LYS A 22 -6.71 2.08 -1.80
CA LYS A 22 -6.87 0.70 -2.25
C LYS A 22 -7.68 0.61 -3.55
N LEU A 23 -8.71 1.45 -3.68
CA LEU A 23 -9.54 1.54 -4.88
C LEU A 23 -8.71 1.93 -6.11
N ILE A 24 -7.87 2.97 -6.00
CA ILE A 24 -7.06 3.47 -7.12
C ILE A 24 -6.08 2.38 -7.56
N LEU A 25 -5.36 1.77 -6.62
CA LEU A 25 -4.42 0.68 -6.91
C LEU A 25 -5.09 -0.53 -7.56
N THR A 26 -6.27 -0.91 -7.05
CA THR A 26 -7.08 -2.02 -7.60
C THR A 26 -7.51 -1.75 -9.05
N LEU A 27 -7.80 -0.49 -9.39
CA LEU A 27 -8.17 -0.08 -10.75
C LEU A 27 -6.95 0.02 -11.66
N ALA A 28 -5.81 0.47 -11.14
CA ALA A 28 -4.58 0.67 -11.89
C ALA A 28 -3.87 -0.65 -12.24
N SER A 29 -3.90 -1.64 -11.35
CA SER A 29 -3.18 -2.90 -11.56
C SER A 29 -3.95 -4.13 -11.04
N PRO A 30 -4.10 -5.18 -11.87
CA PRO A 30 -4.60 -6.48 -11.42
C PRO A 30 -3.74 -7.09 -10.30
N ILE A 31 -2.44 -6.80 -10.25
CA ILE A 31 -1.55 -7.31 -9.20
C ILE A 31 -1.98 -6.77 -7.83
N PHE A 32 -2.24 -5.47 -7.73
CA PHE A 32 -2.73 -4.88 -6.47
C PHE A 32 -4.13 -5.40 -6.13
N ARG A 33 -5.02 -5.54 -7.12
CA ARG A 33 -6.33 -6.16 -6.91
C ARG A 33 -6.20 -7.55 -6.27
N ASP A 34 -5.40 -8.40 -6.86
CA ASP A 34 -5.24 -9.79 -6.42
C ASP A 34 -4.56 -9.86 -5.06
N MET A 35 -3.53 -9.04 -4.85
CA MET A 35 -2.87 -8.89 -3.55
C MET A 35 -3.88 -8.56 -2.45
N PHE A 36 -4.82 -7.65 -2.70
CA PHE A 36 -5.84 -7.24 -1.74
C PHE A 36 -6.98 -8.22 -1.49
N LEU A 37 -7.11 -9.26 -2.32
CA LEU A 37 -8.08 -10.34 -2.17
C LEU A 37 -7.53 -11.49 -1.32
N LEU A 38 -6.21 -11.55 -1.12
CA LEU A 38 -5.59 -12.57 -0.29
C LEU A 38 -5.87 -12.29 1.20
N PRO A 39 -6.22 -13.30 2.00
CA PRO A 39 -6.60 -13.13 3.40
C PRO A 39 -5.45 -12.67 4.33
N ASP A 40 -4.18 -12.85 3.90
CA ASP A 40 -2.99 -12.67 4.75
C ASP A 40 -2.01 -11.57 4.28
N SER A 41 -2.27 -10.90 3.16
CA SER A 41 -1.37 -9.89 2.59
C SER A 41 -1.44 -8.53 3.30
N ALA A 42 -2.46 -8.31 4.13
CA ALA A 42 -2.41 -7.26 5.13
C ALA A 42 -1.68 -7.84 6.36
N SER A 43 -0.38 -7.64 6.42
CA SER A 43 0.34 -7.63 7.69
C SER A 43 -0.57 -6.95 8.71
N ASN A 44 -0.99 -7.63 9.78
CA ASN A 44 -2.03 -7.14 10.71
C ASN A 44 -1.62 -5.86 11.50
N ALA A 45 -0.58 -5.17 11.07
CA ALA A 45 -0.25 -3.83 11.50
C ALA A 45 -1.29 -2.87 10.95
N ARG A 46 -2.01 -2.23 11.87
CA ARG A 46 -2.85 -1.08 11.58
C ARG A 46 -2.21 0.14 12.20
N GLU A 47 -2.09 1.21 11.43
CA GLU A 47 -1.79 2.53 11.97
C GLU A 47 -3.10 3.30 12.06
N GLY A 48 -3.71 3.27 13.25
CA GLY A 48 -5.09 3.71 13.44
C GLY A 48 -6.09 2.81 12.69
N ASP A 49 -6.88 3.40 11.80
CA ASP A 49 -7.86 2.69 10.97
C ASP A 49 -7.29 2.22 9.62
N LYS A 50 -6.07 2.63 9.25
CA LYS A 50 -5.45 2.33 7.95
C LYS A 50 -4.75 0.97 7.99
N ALA A 51 -4.91 0.18 6.93
CA ALA A 51 -4.14 -1.04 6.76
C ALA A 51 -2.70 -0.70 6.38
N LEU A 52 -1.70 -1.34 6.99
CA LEU A 52 -0.30 -1.18 6.61
C LEU A 52 0.19 -2.44 5.90
N VAL A 53 0.87 -2.27 4.77
CA VAL A 53 1.49 -3.38 4.06
C VAL A 53 2.95 -3.08 3.74
N ASP A 54 3.82 -3.96 4.22
CA ASP A 54 5.25 -3.90 3.93
C ASP A 54 5.54 -4.40 2.51
N MET A 55 6.19 -3.55 1.73
CA MET A 55 6.61 -3.80 0.36
C MET A 55 8.06 -4.27 0.34
N HIS A 56 8.41 -5.07 -0.67
CA HIS A 56 9.80 -5.45 -0.91
C HIS A 56 10.55 -4.39 -1.72
N GLU A 57 9.83 -3.58 -2.48
CA GLU A 57 10.33 -2.46 -3.26
C GLU A 57 10.81 -1.31 -2.37
N ASN A 58 11.82 -0.56 -2.82
CA ASN A 58 12.25 0.67 -2.16
C ASN A 58 11.40 1.86 -2.60
N SER A 59 11.59 2.99 -1.91
CA SER A 59 10.85 4.23 -2.16
C SER A 59 10.95 4.74 -3.60
N ASP A 60 12.14 4.75 -4.21
CA ASP A 60 12.33 5.19 -5.60
C ASP A 60 11.50 4.37 -6.61
N VAL A 61 11.42 3.06 -6.40
CA VAL A 61 10.63 2.16 -7.26
C VAL A 61 9.13 2.40 -7.04
N LEU A 62 8.68 2.52 -5.79
CA LEU A 62 7.27 2.78 -5.50
C LEU A 62 6.81 4.15 -6.01
N ASP A 63 7.63 5.19 -5.89
CA ASP A 63 7.31 6.53 -6.40
C ASP A 63 7.16 6.57 -7.93
N THR A 64 7.84 5.65 -8.63
CA THR A 64 7.68 5.48 -10.08
C THR A 64 6.40 4.70 -10.44
N LEU A 65 5.96 3.79 -9.57
CA LEU A 65 4.82 2.90 -9.82
C LEU A 65 3.47 3.49 -9.39
N LEU A 66 3.48 4.41 -8.41
CA LEU A 66 2.30 5.03 -7.80
C LEU A 66 1.95 6.38 -8.44
#